data_AF-A0A2P4XWT7-F1
#
_entry.id   AF-A0A2P4XWT7-F1
#
_cell.length_a   1.000
_cell.length_b   1.000
_cell.length_c   1.000
_cell.angle_alpha   90.00
_cell.angle_beta   90.00
_cell.angle_gamma   90.00
#
_symmetry.space_group_name_H-M   'P 1'
#
loop_
_entity.id
_entity.type
_entity.pdbx_description
1 polymer ?
#
loop_
_entity_poly.entity_id
_entity_poly.type
_entity_poly.pdbx_seq_one_letter_code
_entity_poly.pdbx_strand_id
1 'polypeptide(L)'
;MNSNNLGEFDPRATLRERIHWGVDQTRIQELKLKLPVSARDWFNQLPKSVSRDWKELSSGFKKRYCKARSSYSERYFTMAMKDSETPLEFFYRLNSAAGKADIDFRKSSKRLEKHVLRFITKLKDARLKTSLQGQRFRRISDLEYALQQDEDVWRTDDQEMTTTKPRDFRADNIP
;
A
#
# COMPACT_ATOMS: atom_id res chain seq x y z
N MET A 1 -38.47 -5.96 -34.50
CA MET A 1 -39.60 -6.37 -33.64
C MET A 1 -39.79 -5.34 -32.54
N ASN A 2 -41.03 -4.86 -32.45
CA ASN A 2 -41.70 -4.09 -31.41
C ASN A 2 -40.96 -3.69 -30.11
N SER A 3 -41.04 -2.38 -29.84
CA SER A 3 -41.74 -1.78 -28.71
C SER A 3 -41.17 -1.94 -27.29
N ASN A 4 -40.97 -0.77 -26.69
CA ASN A 4 -41.02 -0.45 -25.25
C ASN A 4 -39.82 -0.88 -24.38
N ASN A 5 -38.90 0.08 -24.18
CA ASN A 5 -38.13 0.17 -22.94
C ASN A 5 -38.24 1.55 -22.28
N LEU A 6 -39.44 2.16 -22.38
CA LEU A 6 -39.95 3.15 -21.42
C LEU A 6 -40.37 2.44 -20.12
N GLY A 7 -39.50 1.55 -19.62
CA GLY A 7 -39.73 0.86 -18.37
C GLY A 7 -39.46 1.83 -17.23
N GLU A 8 -40.49 2.62 -16.89
CA GLU A 8 -40.68 3.35 -15.62
C GLU A 8 -40.25 4.84 -15.60
N PHE A 9 -40.59 5.61 -16.64
CA PHE A 9 -40.78 7.06 -16.43
C PHE A 9 -42.12 7.24 -15.73
N ASP A 10 -42.13 7.64 -14.45
CA ASP A 10 -43.36 8.05 -13.78
C ASP A 10 -43.68 9.51 -14.19
N PRO A 11 -44.68 9.75 -15.05
CA PRO A 11 -45.07 11.10 -15.45
C PRO A 11 -45.70 11.89 -14.30
N ARG A 12 -45.89 11.29 -13.12
CA ARG A 12 -46.39 11.93 -11.89
C ARG A 12 -45.30 12.24 -10.87
N ALA A 13 -44.04 11.83 -11.10
CA ALA A 13 -42.92 12.16 -10.23
C ALA A 13 -42.66 13.67 -10.21
N THR A 14 -42.19 14.20 -9.08
CA THR A 14 -41.85 15.61 -8.93
C THR A 14 -40.66 15.98 -9.83
N LEU A 15 -40.53 17.26 -10.17
CA LEU A 15 -39.39 17.76 -10.97
C LEU A 15 -38.03 17.40 -10.35
N ARG A 16 -37.94 17.42 -9.02
CA ARG A 16 -36.74 17.04 -8.25
C ARG A 16 -36.39 15.57 -8.43
N GLU A 17 -37.37 14.69 -8.36
CA GLU A 17 -37.19 13.25 -8.54
C GLU A 17 -36.77 12.92 -9.98
N ARG A 18 -37.33 13.62 -10.97
CA ARG A 18 -36.95 13.46 -12.39
C ARG A 18 -35.52 13.88 -12.67
N ILE A 19 -35.09 15.02 -12.13
CA ILE A 19 -33.71 15.51 -12.27
C ILE A 19 -32.73 14.52 -11.61
N HIS A 20 -33.06 14.05 -10.40
CA HIS A 20 -32.24 13.08 -9.68
C HIS A 20 -32.11 11.75 -10.44
N TRP A 21 -33.23 11.20 -10.93
CA TRP A 21 -33.25 9.97 -11.73
C TRP A 21 -32.42 10.10 -13.02
N GLY A 22 -32.53 11.21 -13.74
CA GLY A 22 -31.75 11.46 -14.95
C GLY A 22 -30.24 11.47 -14.67
N VAL A 23 -29.82 12.11 -13.58
CA VAL A 23 -28.41 12.15 -13.16
C VAL A 23 -27.89 10.76 -12.80
N ASP A 24 -28.68 9.96 -12.08
CA ASP A 24 -28.27 8.61 -11.69
C ASP A 24 -28.18 7.65 -12.88
N GLN A 25 -29.10 7.74 -13.85
CA GLN A 25 -29.01 6.96 -15.08
C GLN A 25 -27.74 7.29 -15.88
N THR A 26 -27.36 8.58 -16.00
CA THR A 26 -26.12 8.98 -16.65
C THR A 26 -24.90 8.40 -15.92
N ARG A 27 -24.85 8.48 -14.59
CA ARG A 27 -23.75 7.93 -13.77
C ARG A 27 -23.61 6.41 -13.91
N ILE A 28 -24.73 5.69 -13.98
CA ILE A 28 -24.75 4.24 -14.15
C ILE A 28 -24.13 3.84 -15.49
N GLN A 29 -24.49 4.53 -16.58
CA GLN A 29 -23.93 4.25 -17.91
C GLN A 29 -22.44 4.62 -18.00
N GLU A 30 -22.04 5.78 -17.48
CA GLU A 30 -20.63 6.17 -17.42
C GLU A 30 -19.79 5.18 -16.62
N LEU A 31 -20.30 4.71 -15.47
CA LEU A 31 -19.63 3.71 -14.67
C LEU A 31 -19.42 2.45 -15.52
N LYS A 32 -20.48 1.91 -16.13
CA LYS A 32 -20.42 0.67 -16.94
C LYS A 32 -19.40 0.75 -18.07
N LEU A 33 -19.25 1.90 -18.73
CA LEU A 33 -18.27 2.10 -19.80
C LEU A 33 -16.82 2.08 -19.31
N LYS A 34 -16.58 2.53 -18.08
CA LYS A 34 -15.24 2.60 -17.46
C LYS A 34 -14.82 1.29 -16.77
N LEU A 35 -15.70 0.27 -16.73
CA LEU A 35 -15.42 -1.00 -16.06
C LEU A 35 -14.62 -1.98 -16.95
N PRO A 36 -13.67 -2.74 -16.38
CA PRO A 36 -13.05 -3.88 -17.07
C PRO A 36 -14.10 -4.95 -17.40
N VAL A 37 -13.80 -5.84 -18.35
CA VAL A 37 -14.72 -6.90 -18.84
C VAL A 37 -15.41 -7.64 -17.70
N SER A 38 -14.64 -8.16 -16.74
CA SER A 38 -15.16 -8.93 -15.60
C SER A 38 -16.11 -8.15 -14.69
N ALA A 39 -15.95 -6.82 -14.58
CA ALA A 39 -16.86 -5.97 -13.82
C ALA A 39 -18.12 -5.59 -14.61
N ARG A 40 -18.04 -5.52 -15.94
CA ARG A 40 -19.22 -5.39 -16.81
C ARG A 40 -20.06 -6.67 -16.81
N ASP A 41 -19.43 -7.84 -16.81
CA ASP A 41 -20.13 -9.12 -16.74
C ASP A 41 -20.89 -9.27 -15.43
N TRP A 42 -20.28 -8.88 -14.31
CA TRP A 42 -20.96 -8.79 -13.02
C TRP A 42 -22.13 -7.79 -13.06
N PHE A 43 -21.92 -6.59 -13.60
CA PHE A 43 -22.97 -5.58 -13.74
C PHE A 43 -24.19 -6.13 -14.50
N ASN A 44 -23.95 -6.86 -15.61
CA ASN A 44 -24.99 -7.43 -16.45
C ASN A 44 -25.76 -8.60 -15.79
N GLN A 45 -25.20 -9.21 -14.73
CA GLN A 45 -25.86 -10.25 -13.94
C GLN A 45 -26.74 -9.69 -12.81
N LEU A 46 -26.65 -8.39 -12.51
CA LEU A 46 -27.44 -7.78 -11.45
C LEU A 46 -28.93 -7.69 -11.84
N PRO A 47 -29.85 -7.91 -10.89
CA PRO A 47 -31.27 -7.59 -11.09
C PRO A 47 -31.44 -6.15 -11.57
N LYS A 48 -32.43 -5.90 -12.43
CA LYS A 48 -32.71 -4.55 -12.96
C LYS A 48 -32.98 -3.53 -11.85
N SER A 49 -33.61 -3.95 -10.75
CA SER A 49 -33.86 -3.10 -9.57
C SER A 49 -32.55 -2.61 -8.94
N VAL A 50 -31.52 -3.46 -8.90
CA VAL A 50 -30.20 -3.13 -8.33
C VAL A 50 -29.34 -2.35 -9.32
N SER A 51 -29.35 -2.70 -10.61
CA SER A 51 -28.52 -2.02 -11.62
C SER A 51 -29.03 -0.63 -12.02
N ARG A 52 -30.29 -0.29 -11.69
CA ARG A 52 -30.90 1.02 -11.94
C ARG A 52 -30.87 1.96 -10.73
N ASP A 53 -30.66 1.43 -9.52
CA ASP A 53 -30.51 2.22 -8.31
C ASP A 53 -29.02 2.51 -8.08
N TRP A 54 -28.62 3.78 -8.18
CA TRP A 54 -27.21 4.16 -8.01
C TRP A 54 -26.66 3.81 -6.62
N LYS A 55 -27.48 3.90 -5.56
CA LYS A 55 -27.07 3.62 -4.19
C LYS A 55 -26.79 2.13 -4.00
N GLU A 56 -27.69 1.27 -4.45
CA GLU A 56 -27.53 -0.19 -4.38
C GLU A 56 -26.40 -0.68 -5.30
N LEU A 57 -26.35 -0.20 -6.55
CA LEU A 57 -25.28 -0.52 -7.49
C LEU A 57 -23.90 -0.10 -6.95
N SER A 58 -23.76 1.13 -6.48
CA SER A 58 -22.46 1.64 -6.00
C SER A 58 -22.02 0.95 -4.71
N SER A 59 -22.96 0.56 -3.84
CA SER A 59 -22.70 -0.26 -2.66
C SER A 59 -22.18 -1.66 -3.05
N GLY A 60 -22.88 -2.34 -3.96
CA GLY A 60 -22.46 -3.65 -4.49
C GLY A 60 -21.10 -3.60 -5.18
N PHE A 61 -20.87 -2.56 -5.99
CA PHE A 61 -19.60 -2.35 -6.68
C PHE A 61 -18.44 -2.15 -5.69
N LYS A 62 -18.63 -1.28 -4.68
CA LYS A 62 -17.65 -1.08 -3.61
C LYS A 62 -17.36 -2.38 -2.89
N LYS A 63 -18.38 -3.15 -2.51
CA LYS A 63 -18.22 -4.43 -1.82
C LYS A 63 -17.44 -5.47 -2.64
N ARG A 64 -17.68 -5.52 -3.96
CA ARG A 64 -17.11 -6.52 -4.86
C ARG A 64 -15.70 -6.17 -5.34
N TYR A 65 -15.46 -4.91 -5.70
CA TYR A 65 -14.26 -4.47 -6.41
C TYR A 65 -13.40 -3.47 -5.63
N CYS A 66 -13.98 -2.71 -4.71
CA CYS A 66 -13.18 -1.86 -3.83
C CYS A 66 -12.81 -2.65 -2.58
N LYS A 67 -11.52 -2.99 -2.44
CA LYS A 67 -11.01 -3.32 -1.10
C LYS A 67 -11.26 -2.10 -0.22
N ALA A 68 -11.83 -2.29 0.97
CA ALA A 68 -11.86 -1.22 1.97
C ALA A 68 -10.43 -0.67 2.06
N ARG A 69 -10.26 0.63 1.83
CA ARG A 69 -8.95 1.24 2.07
C ARG A 69 -8.69 1.06 3.54
N SER A 70 -7.66 0.28 3.88
CA SER A 70 -7.25 0.09 5.26
C SER A 70 -7.03 1.45 5.89
N SER A 71 -7.54 1.62 7.11
CA SER A 71 -7.36 2.87 7.85
C SER A 71 -5.87 3.20 7.98
N TYR A 72 -5.50 4.47 8.14
CA TYR A 72 -4.08 4.80 8.34
C TYR A 72 -3.47 4.07 9.54
N SER A 73 -4.26 3.90 10.61
CA SER A 73 -3.90 3.09 11.76
C SER A 73 -3.65 1.63 11.37
N GLU A 74 -4.58 0.98 10.69
CA GLU A 74 -4.43 -0.41 10.23
C GLU A 74 -3.20 -0.56 9.33
N ARG A 75 -2.97 0.37 8.39
CA ARG A 75 -1.78 0.39 7.54
C ARG A 75 -0.49 0.47 8.33
N TYR A 76 -0.46 1.24 9.41
CA TYR A 76 0.71 1.32 10.30
C TYR A 76 0.91 0.01 11.09
N PHE A 77 -0.15 -0.54 11.69
CA PHE A 77 -0.04 -1.73 12.53
C PHE A 77 0.28 -3.01 11.75
N THR A 78 -0.22 -3.12 10.51
CA THR A 78 -0.04 -4.29 9.64
C THR A 78 1.19 -4.22 8.74
N MET A 79 1.85 -3.04 8.65
CA MET A 79 2.97 -2.82 7.76
C MET A 79 4.08 -3.86 7.95
N ALA A 80 4.62 -4.38 6.85
CA ALA A 80 5.78 -5.27 6.83
C ALA A 80 6.79 -4.79 5.79
N MET A 81 8.06 -5.15 5.97
CA MET A 81 9.13 -4.86 5.01
C MET A 81 8.87 -5.59 3.69
N LYS A 82 9.06 -4.92 2.56
CA LYS A 82 8.97 -5.48 1.20
C LYS A 82 10.29 -6.14 0.82
N ASP A 83 10.27 -7.07 -0.14
CA ASP A 83 11.50 -7.69 -0.67
C ASP A 83 12.36 -6.71 -1.48
N SER A 84 11.75 -5.66 -2.01
CA SER A 84 12.40 -4.71 -2.92
C SER A 84 12.94 -3.45 -2.23
N GLU A 85 12.86 -3.36 -0.90
CA GLU A 85 13.27 -2.15 -0.17
C GLU A 85 14.35 -2.48 0.85
N THR A 86 15.23 -1.52 1.13
CA THR A 86 16.24 -1.66 2.19
C THR A 86 15.63 -1.49 3.58
N PRO A 87 16.33 -1.91 4.66
CA PRO A 87 15.89 -1.62 6.03
C PRO A 87 15.66 -0.13 6.31
N LEU A 88 16.49 0.76 5.75
CA LEU A 88 16.36 2.21 5.92
C LEU A 88 15.15 2.78 5.16
N GLU A 89 14.89 2.31 3.94
CA GLU A 89 13.68 2.67 3.19
C GLU A 89 12.41 2.21 3.92
N PHE A 90 12.42 0.99 4.47
CA PHE A 90 11.33 0.49 5.30
C PHE A 90 11.10 1.37 6.53
N PHE A 91 12.17 1.80 7.19
CA PHE A 91 12.11 2.71 8.34
C PHE A 91 11.41 4.03 7.99
N TYR A 92 11.80 4.69 6.89
CA TYR A 92 11.15 5.93 6.46
C TYR A 92 9.67 5.73 6.12
N ARG A 93 9.34 4.61 5.46
CA ARG A 93 7.96 4.27 5.11
C ARG A 93 7.11 4.04 6.36
N LEU A 94 7.64 3.37 7.39
CA LEU A 94 6.95 3.15 8.65
C LEU A 94 6.75 4.45 9.44
N ASN A 95 7.75 5.33 9.47
CA ASN A 95 7.65 6.67 10.07
C ASN A 95 6.56 7.51 9.41
N SER A 96 6.51 7.51 8.07
CA SER A 96 5.45 8.19 7.31
C SER A 96 4.06 7.63 7.62
N ALA A 97 3.93 6.31 7.78
CA ALA A 97 2.68 5.68 8.14
C ALA A 97 2.23 6.04 9.56
N ALA A 98 3.16 6.12 10.52
CA ALA A 98 2.87 6.58 11.87
C ALA A 98 2.33 8.01 11.87
N GLY A 99 2.95 8.93 11.11
CA GLY A 99 2.48 10.31 10.96
C GLY A 99 1.07 10.39 10.38
N LYS A 100 0.78 9.61 9.33
CA LYS A 100 -0.57 9.53 8.73
C LYS A 100 -1.61 8.93 9.68
N ALA A 101 -1.18 8.12 10.64
CA ALA A 101 -2.03 7.50 11.65
C ALA A 101 -2.15 8.33 12.95
N ASP A 102 -1.58 9.53 12.99
CA ASP A 102 -1.51 10.39 14.18
C ASP A 102 -0.79 9.72 15.38
N ILE A 103 0.21 8.91 15.08
CA ILE A 103 1.03 8.22 16.08
C ILE A 103 2.29 9.01 16.32
N ASP A 104 2.22 9.91 17.30
CA ASP A 104 3.38 10.61 17.83
C ASP A 104 4.25 9.70 18.72
N PHE A 105 5.11 8.91 18.10
CA PHE A 105 6.07 8.05 18.82
C PHE A 105 7.18 8.84 19.53
N ARG A 106 7.33 10.15 19.28
CA ARG A 106 8.34 10.99 19.94
C ARG A 106 7.87 11.52 21.29
N LYS A 107 6.56 11.50 21.56
CA LYS A 107 5.95 11.98 22.82
C LYS A 107 6.49 11.32 24.09
N SER A 108 6.93 10.07 24.03
CA SER A 108 7.50 9.39 25.20
C SER A 108 8.38 8.21 24.83
N SER A 109 9.32 7.87 25.72
CA SER A 109 10.19 6.69 25.57
C SER A 109 9.39 5.40 25.36
N LYS A 110 8.29 5.19 26.11
CA LYS A 110 7.41 4.02 25.93
C LYS A 110 6.77 3.95 24.54
N ARG A 111 6.43 5.09 23.93
CA ARG A 111 5.86 5.11 22.56
C ARG A 111 6.95 4.88 21.51
N LEU A 112 8.14 5.45 21.72
CA LEU A 112 9.30 5.20 20.88
C LEU A 112 9.67 3.71 20.91
N GLU A 113 9.79 3.09 22.08
CA GLU A 113 10.10 1.67 22.23
C GLU A 113 9.10 0.78 21.50
N LYS A 114 7.80 1.06 21.62
CA LYS A 114 6.77 0.32 20.86
C LYS A 114 6.90 0.49 19.35
N HIS A 115 7.29 1.68 18.89
CA HIS A 115 7.47 1.96 17.47
C HIS A 115 8.71 1.25 16.93
N VAL A 116 9.84 1.33 17.63
CA VAL A 116 11.09 0.62 17.30
C VAL A 116 10.88 -0.89 17.31
N LEU A 117 10.20 -1.44 18.33
CA LEU A 117 9.89 -2.87 18.38
C LEU A 117 9.05 -3.31 17.17
N ARG A 118 8.13 -2.45 16.71
CA ARG A 118 7.33 -2.73 15.51
C ARG A 118 8.20 -2.78 14.26
N PHE A 119 9.12 -1.84 14.11
CA PHE A 119 10.10 -1.86 13.03
C PHE A 119 10.91 -3.17 13.05
N ILE A 120 11.55 -3.49 14.17
CA ILE A 120 12.38 -4.70 14.36
C ILE A 120 11.60 -5.99 14.10
N THR A 121 10.35 -6.07 14.56
CA THR A 121 9.50 -7.27 14.37
C THR A 121 9.19 -7.52 12.90
N LYS A 122 9.14 -6.45 12.08
CA LYS A 122 8.74 -6.46 10.68
C LYS A 122 9.90 -6.45 9.70
N LEU A 123 11.14 -6.37 10.20
CA LEU A 123 12.36 -6.58 9.43
C LEU A 123 12.47 -8.02 8.93
N LYS A 124 13.00 -8.17 7.71
CA LYS A 124 13.33 -9.45 7.10
C LYS A 124 14.78 -9.88 7.36
N ASP A 125 15.71 -8.94 7.48
CA ASP A 125 17.11 -9.23 7.82
C ASP A 125 17.22 -9.74 9.27
N ALA A 126 17.54 -11.02 9.42
CA ALA A 126 17.66 -11.68 10.72
C ALA A 126 18.90 -11.22 11.53
N ARG A 127 20.01 -10.91 10.85
CA ARG A 127 21.25 -10.42 11.48
C ARG A 127 21.01 -9.02 12.05
N LEU A 128 20.51 -8.10 11.23
CA LEU A 128 20.18 -6.75 11.67
C LEU A 128 19.11 -6.76 12.77
N LYS A 129 18.07 -7.59 12.62
CA LYS A 129 17.04 -7.76 13.66
C LYS A 129 17.65 -8.14 15.01
N THR A 130 18.57 -9.11 15.03
CA THR A 130 19.24 -9.55 16.26
C THR A 130 20.10 -8.44 16.86
N SER A 131 20.86 -7.72 16.03
CA SER A 131 21.67 -6.57 16.47
C SER A 131 20.81 -5.49 17.13
N LEU A 132 19.69 -5.11 16.50
CA LEU A 132 18.81 -4.05 17.00
C LEU A 132 18.02 -4.47 18.26
N GLN A 133 17.69 -5.75 18.43
CA GLN A 133 17.00 -6.25 19.63
C GLN A 133 17.82 -6.08 20.92
N GLY A 134 19.15 -6.10 20.82
CA GLY A 134 20.06 -5.90 21.95
C GLY A 134 20.26 -4.42 22.33
N GLN A 135 19.76 -3.48 21.52
CA GLN A 135 20.03 -2.05 21.67
C GLN A 135 18.84 -1.29 22.25
N ARG A 136 19.14 -0.27 23.06
CA ARG A 136 18.15 0.71 23.53
C ARG A 136 18.31 2.03 22.77
N PHE A 137 17.26 2.43 22.07
CA PHE A 137 17.22 3.70 21.35
C PHE A 137 16.52 4.77 22.19
N ARG A 138 17.19 5.90 22.44
CA ARG A 138 16.61 7.02 23.21
C ARG A 138 15.88 7.99 22.30
N ARG A 139 16.30 8.07 21.04
CA ARG A 139 15.71 8.88 19.98
C ARG A 139 15.54 8.05 18.72
N ILE A 140 14.60 8.45 17.88
CA ILE A 140 14.42 7.80 16.56
C ILE A 140 15.64 7.98 15.66
N SER A 141 16.38 9.09 15.81
CA SER A 141 17.63 9.37 15.10
C SER A 141 18.74 8.37 15.45
N ASP A 142 18.74 7.81 16.65
CA ASP A 142 19.73 6.82 17.06
C ASP A 142 19.55 5.52 16.26
N LEU A 143 18.29 5.15 15.99
CA LEU A 143 17.96 4.01 15.13
C LEU A 143 18.32 4.29 13.68
N GLU A 144 17.97 5.47 13.17
CA GLU A 144 18.33 5.88 11.81
C GLU A 144 19.84 5.83 11.57
N TYR A 145 20.64 6.31 12.51
CA TYR A 145 22.09 6.24 12.46
C TYR A 145 22.59 4.78 12.42
N ALA A 146 22.07 3.90 13.28
CA ALA A 146 22.44 2.49 13.27
C ALA A 146 22.11 1.80 11.93
N LEU A 147 21.00 2.18 11.29
CA LEU A 147 20.61 1.67 9.97
C LEU A 147 21.52 2.17 8.85
N GLN A 148 21.92 3.44 8.89
CA GLN A 148 22.88 4.01 7.92
C GLN A 148 24.24 3.31 8.01
N GLN A 149 24.74 3.07 9.23
CA GLN A 149 26.00 2.34 9.43
C GLN A 149 25.93 0.92 8.88
N ASP A 150 24.79 0.23 9.02
CA ASP A 150 24.63 -1.10 8.43
C ASP A 150 24.67 -1.04 6.90
N GLU A 151 23.94 -0.13 6.25
CA GLU A 151 23.95 0.02 4.79
C GLU A 151 25.34 0.38 4.22
N ASP A 152 26.11 1.22 4.92
CA ASP A 152 27.46 1.62 4.50
C ASP A 152 28.46 0.45 4.57
N VAL A 153 28.34 -0.43 5.58
CA VAL A 153 29.13 -1.66 5.67
C VAL A 153 28.85 -2.58 4.47
N TRP A 154 27.58 -2.77 4.12
CA TRP A 154 27.19 -3.59 2.96
C TRP A 154 27.70 -3.02 1.62
N ARG A 155 27.67 -1.70 1.46
CA ARG A 155 28.21 -1.06 0.24
C ARG A 155 29.71 -1.25 0.09
N THR A 156 30.43 -1.32 1.20
CA THR A 156 31.89 -1.48 1.22
C THR A 156 32.29 -2.93 0.91
N ASP A 157 31.57 -3.92 1.44
CA ASP A 157 31.81 -5.36 1.19
C ASP A 157 31.59 -5.74 -0.30
N ASP A 158 30.52 -5.24 -0.92
CA ASP A 158 30.27 -5.46 -2.35
C ASP A 158 31.35 -4.84 -3.23
N GLN A 159 31.96 -3.73 -2.79
CA GLN A 159 33.00 -3.04 -3.54
C GLN A 159 34.36 -3.74 -3.42
N GLU A 160 34.72 -4.29 -2.25
CA GLU A 160 35.95 -5.09 -2.07
C GLU A 160 35.92 -6.43 -2.81
N MET A 161 34.76 -7.07 -2.94
CA MET A 161 34.62 -8.30 -3.76
C MET A 161 34.91 -8.06 -5.24
N THR A 162 34.73 -6.84 -5.77
CA THR A 162 35.04 -6.52 -7.17
C THR A 162 36.51 -6.18 -7.42
N THR A 163 37.27 -5.82 -6.38
CA THR A 163 38.66 -5.35 -6.52
C THR A 163 39.73 -6.43 -6.35
N THR A 164 39.36 -7.60 -5.80
CA THR A 164 40.32 -8.68 -5.54
C THR A 164 40.46 -9.60 -6.77
N LYS A 165 41.06 -9.09 -7.85
CA LYS A 165 41.64 -9.96 -8.89
C LYS A 165 42.92 -10.60 -8.35
N PRO A 166 43.20 -11.89 -8.61
CA PRO A 166 44.49 -12.47 -8.29
C PRO A 166 45.54 -11.75 -9.14
N ARG A 167 46.56 -11.18 -8.49
CA ARG A 167 47.78 -10.76 -9.19
C ARG A 167 48.46 -12.02 -9.69
N ASP A 168 48.33 -12.32 -10.97
CA ASP A 168 49.15 -13.33 -11.65
C ASP A 168 50.61 -12.91 -11.53
N PHE A 169 51.30 -13.45 -10.52
CA PHE A 169 52.74 -13.50 -10.48
C PHE A 169 53.20 -14.47 -11.57
N ARG A 170 53.31 -13.97 -12.80
CA ARG A 170 54.14 -14.62 -13.81
C ARG A 170 55.58 -14.53 -13.33
N ALA A 171 56.10 -15.65 -12.83
CA ALA A 171 57.51 -15.81 -12.57
C ALA A 171 58.28 -15.70 -13.90
N ASP A 172 59.23 -14.77 -13.95
CA ASP A 172 60.25 -14.68 -14.97
C ASP A 172 61.05 -15.99 -14.99
N ASN A 173 61.18 -16.59 -16.18
CA ASN A 173 62.18 -17.61 -16.46
C ASN A 173 63.07 -17.13 -17.61
N ILE A 174 64.32 -16.83 -17.29
CA ILE A 174 65.51 -16.78 -18.15
C ILE A 174 66.60 -17.50 -17.33
N PRO A 175 67.40 -18.43 -17.88
CA PRO A 175 67.91 -18.51 -19.25
C PRO A 175 67.48 -19.74 -20.07
#